data_AF-A0A914UEW8-F1
#
_entry.id   AF-A0A914UEW8-F1
#
_cell.length_a   1.000
_cell.length_b   1.000
_cell.length_c   1.000
_cell.angle_alpha   90.00
_cell.angle_beta   90.00
_cell.angle_gamma   90.00
#
_symmetry.space_group_name_H-M   'P 1'
#
loop_
_entity.id
_entity.type
_entity.pdbx_description
1 polymer ?
#
loop_
_entity_poly.entity_id
_entity_poly.type
_entity_poly.pdbx_seq_one_letter_code
_entity_poly.pdbx_strand_id
1 'polypeptide(L)'
;MSTKFCPACSTNVSLKLWTAHTTGRKHKQRVSELKAQAAKSAPRIAPNTNGTSLNAEKRPISNTSDEPGSSAKRSKLDNGENGTQTKKPAPTSSSANEYAFIPAGFFDNPEQNEKTEATIEKQKILDAEYQKFMNEISAAEQEVAAEDDVDTKAFTHERQLESIDETMGYWKSLNELEKRKEAISKIVKNVEMEYNKEEEKEESDDEDLEIDFEGDNWRSRKIF
;
A
#
# COMPACT_ATOMS: atom_id res chain seq x y z
N MET A 1 11.21 -17.02 19.17
CA MET A 1 11.99 -16.80 17.93
C MET A 1 11.02 -16.47 16.82
N SER A 2 11.12 -15.27 16.24
CA SER A 2 10.15 -14.83 15.23
C SER A 2 10.40 -15.50 13.87
N THR A 3 9.39 -16.18 13.34
CA THR A 3 9.41 -16.89 12.05
C THR A 3 8.43 -16.24 11.06
N LYS A 4 8.65 -16.44 9.76
CA LYS A 4 7.77 -16.04 8.66
C LYS A 4 7.48 -17.26 7.78
N PHE A 5 6.24 -17.40 7.37
CA PHE A 5 5.82 -18.46 6.46
C PHE A 5 6.07 -18.03 5.01
N CYS A 6 6.68 -18.91 4.21
CA CYS A 6 6.87 -18.70 2.77
C CYS A 6 5.80 -19.48 1.98
N PRO A 7 4.86 -18.80 1.29
CA PRO A 7 3.80 -19.47 0.54
C PRO A 7 4.33 -20.33 -0.62
N ALA A 8 5.34 -19.85 -1.35
CA ALA A 8 5.92 -20.57 -2.50
C ALA A 8 6.67 -21.85 -2.08
N CYS A 9 7.25 -21.86 -0.87
CA CYS A 9 7.97 -23.01 -0.35
C CYS A 9 7.12 -23.87 0.62
N SER A 10 6.00 -23.33 1.10
CA SER A 10 5.15 -23.89 2.16
C SER A 10 5.94 -24.25 3.43
N THR A 11 6.90 -23.41 3.82
CA THR A 11 7.79 -23.64 4.98
C THR A 11 7.89 -22.42 5.88
N ASN A 12 8.03 -22.63 7.19
CA ASN A 12 8.36 -21.59 8.15
C ASN A 12 9.88 -21.34 8.15
N VAL A 13 10.27 -20.09 7.96
CA VAL A 13 11.66 -19.63 7.89
C VAL A 13 11.89 -18.63 9.02
N SER A 14 13.05 -18.64 9.66
CA SER A 14 13.36 -17.64 10.68
C SER A 14 13.50 -16.25 10.06
N LEU A 15 13.10 -15.20 10.79
CA LEU A 15 13.18 -13.83 10.27
C LEU A 15 14.59 -13.43 9.82
N LYS A 16 15.62 -13.86 10.57
CA LYS A 16 17.02 -13.57 10.27
C LYS A 16 17.49 -14.18 8.94
N LEU A 17 16.86 -15.26 8.48
CA LEU A 17 17.20 -15.97 7.24
C LEU A 17 16.20 -15.72 6.11
N TRP A 18 15.21 -14.84 6.32
CA TRP A 18 14.16 -14.58 5.34
C TRP A 18 14.70 -14.05 4.02
N THR A 19 15.59 -13.05 4.07
CA THR A 19 16.21 -12.47 2.87
C THR A 19 17.04 -13.48 2.09
N ALA A 20 17.79 -14.35 2.80
CA ALA A 20 18.56 -15.42 2.17
C ALA A 20 17.65 -16.49 1.56
N HIS A 21 16.51 -16.77 2.21
CA HIS A 21 15.52 -17.72 1.70
C HIS A 21 14.85 -17.24 0.42
N THR A 22 14.34 -16.00 0.37
CA THR A 22 13.63 -15.46 -0.80
C THR A 22 14.54 -15.22 -2.00
N THR A 23 15.80 -14.85 -1.77
CA THR A 23 16.79 -14.69 -2.84
C THR A 23 17.44 -16.00 -3.29
N GLY A 24 17.27 -17.07 -2.49
CA GLY A 24 17.87 -18.38 -2.70
C GLY A 24 17.35 -19.11 -3.95
N ARG A 25 18.22 -19.94 -4.53
CA ARG A 25 17.94 -20.68 -5.77
C ARG A 25 16.69 -21.57 -5.67
N LYS A 26 16.51 -22.27 -4.55
CA LYS A 26 15.36 -23.17 -4.34
C LYS A 26 14.01 -22.44 -4.37
N HIS A 27 13.95 -21.26 -3.73
CA HIS A 27 12.74 -20.43 -3.73
C HIS A 27 12.44 -19.92 -5.14
N LYS A 28 13.43 -19.33 -5.82
CA LYS A 28 13.30 -18.82 -7.20
C LYS A 28 12.81 -19.90 -8.17
N GLN A 29 13.34 -21.12 -8.06
CA GLN A 29 12.91 -22.25 -8.89
C GLN A 29 11.43 -22.59 -8.65
N ARG A 30 10.99 -22.75 -7.39
CA ARG A 30 9.58 -23.03 -7.09
C ARG A 30 8.63 -21.92 -7.54
N VAL A 31 9.03 -20.66 -7.39
CA VAL A 31 8.23 -19.53 -7.90
C VAL A 31 8.08 -19.61 -9.41
N SER A 32 9.15 -19.94 -10.14
CA SER A 32 9.10 -20.09 -11.61
C SER A 32 8.22 -21.28 -12.03
N GLU A 33 8.27 -22.40 -11.31
CA GLU A 33 7.45 -23.58 -11.58
C GLU A 33 5.97 -23.29 -11.33
N LEU A 34 5.63 -22.61 -10.22
CA LEU A 34 4.26 -22.19 -9.92
C LEU A 34 3.73 -21.21 -10.97
N LYS A 35 4.57 -20.27 -11.45
CA LYS A 35 4.20 -19.35 -12.53
C LYS A 35 3.96 -20.09 -13.85
N ALA A 36 4.80 -21.08 -14.17
CA ALA A 36 4.62 -21.91 -15.36
C ALA A 36 3.39 -22.82 -15.27
N GLN A 37 3.05 -23.31 -14.08
CA GLN A 37 1.82 -24.07 -13.83
C GLN A 37 0.59 -23.18 -13.96
N ALA A 38 0.60 -21.97 -13.39
CA ALA A 38 -0.50 -21.01 -13.55
C ALA A 38 -0.75 -20.65 -15.02
N ALA A 39 0.31 -20.54 -15.84
CA ALA A 39 0.19 -20.31 -17.27
C ALA A 39 -0.41 -21.52 -18.05
N LYS A 40 -0.20 -22.75 -17.55
CA LYS A 40 -0.75 -23.98 -18.15
C LYS A 40 -2.18 -24.28 -17.69
N SER A 41 -2.55 -23.80 -16.50
CA SER A 41 -3.84 -24.05 -15.86
C SER A 41 -4.85 -22.91 -16.04
N ALA A 42 -4.59 -21.96 -16.94
CA ALA A 42 -5.51 -20.85 -17.20
C ALA A 42 -6.91 -21.39 -17.58
N PRO A 43 -7.98 -21.04 -16.84
CA PRO A 43 -9.33 -21.37 -17.26
C PRO A 43 -9.66 -20.58 -18.52
N ARG A 44 -10.13 -21.27 -19.57
CA ARG A 44 -10.76 -20.63 -20.73
C ARG A 44 -12.06 -19.95 -20.25
N ILE A 45 -11.98 -18.69 -19.87
CA ILE A 45 -13.15 -17.83 -19.83
C ILE A 45 -13.36 -17.35 -21.27
N ALA A 46 -14.36 -17.93 -21.92
CA ALA A 46 -14.80 -17.52 -23.25
C ALA A 46 -15.46 -16.12 -23.15
N PRO A 47 -15.07 -15.14 -24.00
CA PRO A 47 -15.84 -13.91 -24.13
C PRO A 47 -17.10 -14.21 -24.95
N ASN A 48 -18.27 -14.03 -24.33
CA ASN A 48 -19.56 -14.07 -25.01
C ASN A 48 -19.62 -12.86 -25.96
N THR A 49 -19.69 -13.14 -27.27
CA THR A 49 -19.72 -12.14 -28.34
C THR A 49 -21.14 -12.05 -28.89
N ASN A 50 -21.78 -10.89 -28.69
CA ASN A 50 -22.87 -10.42 -29.53
C ASN A 50 -22.55 -8.99 -29.93
N GLY A 51 -22.30 -8.75 -31.23
CA GLY A 51 -22.23 -7.40 -31.80
C GLY A 51 -21.09 -7.16 -32.78
N THR A 52 -21.32 -7.56 -34.03
CA THR A 52 -21.00 -6.78 -35.25
C THR A 52 -19.54 -6.45 -35.60
N SER A 53 -19.02 -7.24 -36.55
CA SER A 53 -18.26 -6.86 -37.77
C SER A 53 -17.84 -5.37 -37.88
N LEU A 54 -16.57 -5.01 -38.08
CA LEU A 54 -15.85 -5.20 -39.35
C LEU A 54 -14.33 -5.01 -39.18
N ASN A 55 -13.63 -5.71 -40.07
CA ASN A 55 -12.37 -5.40 -40.71
C ASN A 55 -11.09 -6.08 -40.20
N ALA A 56 -10.40 -6.61 -41.20
CA ALA A 56 -9.33 -7.57 -41.13
C ALA A 56 -8.10 -6.98 -41.81
N GLU A 57 -6.93 -7.15 -41.21
CA GLU A 57 -5.69 -7.23 -41.98
C GLU A 57 -4.64 -8.10 -41.27
N LYS A 58 -4.54 -9.34 -41.78
CA LYS A 58 -3.31 -10.07 -42.20
C LYS A 58 -1.99 -9.31 -41.93
N ARG A 59 -0.82 -9.87 -41.53
CA ARG A 59 -0.25 -11.22 -41.30
C ARG A 59 1.30 -10.95 -40.98
N PRO A 60 2.28 -11.89 -41.01
CA PRO A 60 2.73 -12.73 -39.89
C PRO A 60 4.30 -12.78 -39.69
N ILE A 61 4.75 -13.77 -38.90
CA ILE A 61 6.00 -14.57 -38.94
C ILE A 61 7.29 -14.17 -38.16
N SER A 62 7.69 -15.14 -37.31
CA SER A 62 9.02 -15.77 -37.07
C SER A 62 10.17 -15.04 -36.39
N ASN A 63 10.50 -15.57 -35.20
CA ASN A 63 11.80 -16.10 -34.75
C ASN A 63 13.02 -15.90 -35.66
N THR A 64 14.12 -15.42 -35.08
CA THR A 64 15.44 -16.06 -35.16
C THR A 64 16.28 -15.71 -33.92
N SER A 65 16.94 -16.73 -33.41
CA SER A 65 18.15 -16.70 -32.58
C SER A 65 19.30 -15.96 -33.27
N ASP A 66 20.22 -15.39 -32.50
CA ASP A 66 21.61 -15.88 -32.36
C ASP A 66 22.52 -14.85 -31.67
N GLU A 67 23.43 -15.39 -30.87
CA GLU A 67 24.59 -14.77 -30.20
C GLU A 67 25.55 -14.07 -31.20
N PRO A 68 26.49 -13.22 -30.72
CA PRO A 68 27.84 -13.73 -30.48
C PRO A 68 28.58 -13.12 -29.25
N GLY A 69 29.44 -13.95 -28.63
CA GLY A 69 30.53 -13.54 -27.72
C GLY A 69 31.60 -12.65 -28.41
N SER A 70 32.67 -12.16 -27.77
CA SER A 70 33.56 -12.78 -26.79
C SER A 70 34.63 -11.76 -26.32
N SER A 71 35.22 -12.04 -25.16
CA SER A 71 36.64 -11.84 -24.75
C SER A 71 37.18 -10.46 -24.32
N ALA A 72 37.59 -10.38 -23.04
CA ALA A 72 38.99 -10.20 -22.53
C ALA A 72 38.98 -9.56 -21.11
N LYS A 73 39.35 -10.28 -20.04
CA LYS A 73 40.68 -10.40 -19.39
C LYS A 73 41.18 -9.14 -18.63
N ARG A 74 41.61 -9.38 -17.37
CA ARG A 74 42.37 -8.55 -16.39
C ARG A 74 41.47 -7.69 -15.46
N SER A 75 41.75 -7.51 -14.17
CA SER A 75 42.71 -8.10 -13.24
C SER A 75 42.34 -7.70 -11.80
N LYS A 76 42.50 -8.66 -10.89
CA LYS A 76 42.88 -8.55 -9.47
C LYS A 76 43.43 -7.18 -9.03
N LEU A 77 42.84 -6.55 -8.01
CA LEU A 77 43.57 -5.68 -7.08
C LEU A 77 43.11 -5.96 -5.64
N ASP A 78 44.13 -6.16 -4.82
CA ASP A 78 44.15 -6.45 -3.40
C ASP A 78 44.43 -5.17 -2.60
N ASN A 79 44.06 -5.28 -1.33
CA ASN A 79 44.25 -4.46 -0.14
C ASN A 79 45.46 -3.50 -0.02
N GLY A 80 45.30 -2.44 0.79
CA GLY A 80 46.43 -1.67 1.34
C GLY A 80 46.08 -0.30 1.94
N GLU A 81 45.98 -0.23 3.27
CA GLU A 81 45.82 0.98 4.09
C GLU A 81 47.01 1.95 4.07
N ASN A 82 46.68 3.20 4.44
CA ASN A 82 47.46 4.16 5.23
C ASN A 82 48.30 5.22 4.49
N GLY A 83 47.98 6.49 4.77
CA GLY A 83 49.01 7.51 4.97
C GLY A 83 48.83 8.84 4.25
N THR A 84 48.47 9.85 5.05
CA THR A 84 49.04 11.20 5.02
C THR A 84 48.23 12.32 4.35
N GLN A 85 47.65 13.11 5.25
CA GLN A 85 47.22 14.50 5.06
C GLN A 85 48.28 15.31 4.31
N THR A 86 47.92 15.94 3.19
CA THR A 86 48.67 17.09 2.69
C THR A 86 47.73 18.24 2.33
N LYS A 87 48.23 19.42 2.68
CA LYS A 87 47.55 20.69 2.85
C LYS A 87 47.24 21.32 1.49
N LYS A 88 46.21 22.18 1.45
CA LYS A 88 46.04 23.24 0.44
C LYS A 88 47.38 23.97 0.22
N PRO A 89 47.86 24.14 -1.02
CA PRO A 89 48.77 25.23 -1.32
C PRO A 89 47.95 26.46 -1.73
N ALA A 90 48.16 27.55 -0.99
CA ALA A 90 47.91 28.89 -1.51
C ALA A 90 48.89 29.14 -2.68
N PRO A 91 48.47 29.75 -3.80
CA PRO A 91 49.41 30.22 -4.80
C PRO A 91 49.91 31.61 -4.37
N THR A 92 51.13 31.65 -3.85
CA THR A 92 51.97 32.85 -3.90
C THR A 92 53.26 32.48 -4.62
N SER A 93 53.32 32.79 -5.92
CA SER A 93 54.59 33.03 -6.59
C SER A 93 54.41 34.13 -7.63
N SER A 94 55.32 35.09 -7.54
CA SER A 94 55.43 36.29 -8.33
C SER A 94 55.56 35.99 -9.83
N SER A 95 54.61 36.49 -10.62
CA SER A 95 54.84 36.90 -12.02
C SER A 95 53.79 37.94 -12.39
N ALA A 96 53.89 39.11 -11.75
CA ALA A 96 53.09 40.28 -12.07
C ALA A 96 53.97 41.25 -12.88
N ASN A 97 54.23 40.96 -14.17
CA ASN A 97 54.38 42.00 -15.20
C ASN A 97 54.62 41.55 -16.66
N GLU A 98 54.50 40.28 -17.04
CA GLU A 98 54.68 39.89 -18.45
C GLU A 98 53.37 39.79 -19.27
N TYR A 99 52.21 39.92 -18.63
CA TYR A 99 50.91 39.92 -19.32
C TYR A 99 50.49 41.28 -19.90
N ALA A 100 51.25 42.35 -19.65
CA ALA A 100 50.96 43.69 -20.16
C ALA A 100 51.36 43.92 -21.63
N PHE A 101 52.03 42.94 -22.27
CA PHE A 101 52.44 43.01 -23.67
C PHE A 101 51.50 42.25 -24.62
N ILE A 102 50.43 41.65 -24.11
CA ILE A 102 49.42 41.00 -24.93
C ILE A 102 48.36 42.06 -25.29
N PRO A 103 48.19 42.40 -26.57
CA PRO A 103 47.15 43.34 -26.99
C PRO A 103 45.77 42.88 -26.51
N ALA A 104 44.96 43.80 -25.99
CA ALA A 104 43.55 43.53 -25.73
C ALA A 104 42.90 43.01 -27.02
N GLY A 105 42.36 41.79 -26.99
CA GLY A 105 41.83 41.08 -28.17
C GLY A 105 42.70 39.93 -28.72
N PHE A 106 43.88 39.63 -28.16
CA PHE A 106 44.72 38.51 -28.60
C PHE A 106 44.13 37.11 -28.30
N PHE A 107 43.30 37.00 -27.24
CA PHE A 107 42.62 35.76 -26.87
C PHE A 107 41.14 35.75 -27.28
N ASP A 108 40.62 36.85 -27.82
CA ASP A 108 39.23 36.96 -28.29
C ASP A 108 39.14 36.45 -29.73
N ASN A 109 39.42 35.15 -29.92
CA ASN A 109 39.13 34.50 -31.18
C ASN A 109 37.61 34.35 -31.29
N PRO A 110 36.95 35.05 -32.23
CA PRO A 110 35.48 35.06 -32.32
C PRO A 110 34.91 33.65 -32.50
N GLU A 111 35.63 32.76 -33.19
CA GLU A 111 35.23 31.35 -33.38
C GLU A 111 35.26 30.50 -32.11
N GLN A 112 36.13 30.81 -31.13
CA GLN A 112 36.18 30.08 -29.86
C GLN A 112 35.05 30.53 -28.93
N ASN A 113 34.73 31.84 -28.94
CA ASN A 113 33.61 32.40 -28.20
C ASN A 113 32.26 31.87 -28.74
N GLU A 114 32.06 31.82 -30.05
CA GLU A 114 30.85 31.27 -30.67
C GLU A 114 30.65 29.77 -30.35
N LYS A 115 31.74 28.98 -30.34
CA LYS A 115 31.69 27.56 -29.92
C LYS A 115 31.30 27.44 -28.45
N THR A 116 31.81 28.29 -27.57
CA THR A 116 31.41 28.28 -26.16
C THR A 116 29.94 28.66 -25.98
N GLU A 117 29.46 29.68 -26.70
CA GLU A 117 28.05 30.09 -26.67
C GLU A 117 27.12 29.00 -27.19
N ALA A 118 27.45 28.36 -28.32
CA ALA A 118 26.69 27.24 -28.86
C ALA A 118 26.67 26.03 -27.91
N THR A 119 27.74 25.81 -27.14
CA THR A 119 27.80 24.74 -26.14
C THR A 119 26.93 25.09 -24.93
N ILE A 120 26.93 26.34 -24.51
CA ILE A 120 26.08 26.85 -23.43
C ILE A 120 24.60 26.79 -23.82
N GLU A 121 24.25 27.15 -25.06
CA GLU A 121 22.87 27.08 -25.55
C GLU A 121 22.38 25.62 -25.61
N LYS A 122 23.20 24.71 -26.16
CA LYS A 122 22.90 23.27 -26.13
C LYS A 122 22.71 22.74 -24.71
N GLN A 123 23.55 23.18 -23.76
CA GLN A 123 23.40 22.81 -22.36
C GLN A 123 22.08 23.33 -21.77
N LYS A 124 21.71 24.58 -22.06
CA LYS A 124 20.42 25.15 -21.63
C LYS A 124 19.21 24.39 -22.19
N ILE A 125 19.29 23.96 -23.45
CA ILE A 125 18.24 23.14 -24.07
C ILE A 125 18.13 21.79 -23.36
N LEU A 126 19.26 21.10 -23.15
CA LEU A 126 19.31 19.84 -22.41
C LEU A 126 18.79 19.98 -20.97
N ASP A 127 19.19 21.03 -20.27
CA ASP A 127 18.74 21.29 -18.89
C ASP A 127 17.22 21.57 -18.84
N ALA A 128 16.68 22.29 -19.83
CA ALA A 128 15.24 22.55 -19.92
C ALA A 128 14.44 21.27 -20.22
N GLU A 129 14.95 20.40 -21.10
CA GLU A 129 14.34 19.09 -21.38
C GLU A 129 14.41 18.17 -20.14
N TYR A 130 15.55 18.16 -19.46
CA TYR A 130 15.72 17.41 -18.21
C TYR A 130 14.77 17.88 -17.11
N GLN A 131 14.58 19.19 -16.97
CA GLN A 131 13.60 19.74 -16.03
C GLN A 131 12.17 19.32 -16.36
N LYS A 132 11.79 19.32 -17.64
CA LYS A 132 10.47 18.82 -18.06
C LYS A 132 10.29 17.35 -17.71
N PHE A 133 11.31 16.52 -17.97
CA PHE A 133 11.29 15.10 -17.64
C PHE A 133 11.16 14.86 -16.13
N MET A 134 11.90 15.60 -15.29
CA MET A 134 11.79 15.49 -13.84
C MET A 134 10.42 15.95 -13.33
N ASN A 135 9.87 17.01 -13.92
CA ASN A 135 8.52 17.47 -13.60
C ASN A 135 7.48 16.41 -14.00
N GLU A 136 7.63 15.74 -15.13
CA GLU A 136 6.74 14.67 -15.59
C GLU A 136 6.81 13.45 -14.66
N ILE A 137 8.01 13.02 -14.26
CA ILE A 137 8.18 11.95 -13.27
C ILE A 137 7.49 12.33 -11.96
N SER A 138 7.74 13.52 -11.43
CA SER A 138 7.14 13.93 -10.15
C SER A 138 5.62 14.07 -10.23
N ALA A 139 5.08 14.51 -11.37
CA ALA A 139 3.64 14.56 -11.60
C ALA A 139 3.02 13.15 -11.65
N ALA A 140 3.67 12.20 -12.34
CA ALA A 140 3.23 10.81 -12.38
C ALA A 140 3.33 10.13 -10.99
N GLU A 141 4.40 10.39 -10.22
CA GLU A 141 4.52 9.91 -8.84
C GLU A 141 3.43 10.49 -7.93
N GLN A 142 3.09 11.77 -8.10
CA GLN A 142 2.01 12.41 -7.35
C GLN A 142 0.63 11.84 -7.72
N GLU A 143 0.41 11.53 -9.00
CA GLU A 143 -0.81 10.88 -9.47
C GLU A 143 -0.97 9.49 -8.84
N VAL A 144 0.07 8.65 -8.89
CA VAL A 144 0.08 7.32 -8.25
C VAL A 144 -0.13 7.44 -6.74
N ALA A 145 0.53 8.38 -6.08
CA ALA A 145 0.35 8.59 -4.64
C ALA A 145 -1.08 9.06 -4.29
N ALA A 146 -1.72 9.84 -5.16
CA ALA A 146 -3.12 10.24 -4.98
C ALA A 146 -4.08 9.06 -5.18
N GLU A 147 -3.81 8.18 -6.14
CA GLU A 147 -4.57 6.93 -6.34
C GLU A 147 -4.47 6.01 -5.11
N ASP A 148 -3.26 5.79 -4.58
CA ASP A 148 -3.05 4.99 -3.37
C ASP A 148 -3.79 5.59 -2.14
N ASP A 149 -3.83 6.91 -2.02
CA ASP A 149 -4.59 7.61 -0.97
C ASP A 149 -6.10 7.43 -1.13
N VAL A 150 -6.62 7.40 -2.36
CA VAL A 150 -8.03 7.08 -2.64
C VAL A 150 -8.37 5.64 -2.25
N ASP A 151 -7.52 4.67 -2.62
CA ASP A 151 -7.74 3.25 -2.31
C ASP A 151 -7.72 2.99 -0.79
N THR A 152 -6.78 3.62 -0.08
CA THR A 152 -6.73 3.51 1.38
C THR A 152 -7.97 4.13 2.04
N LYS A 153 -8.43 5.29 1.57
CA LYS A 153 -9.68 5.91 2.05
C LYS A 153 -10.88 5.03 1.78
N ALA A 154 -10.99 4.45 0.58
CA ALA A 154 -12.08 3.54 0.22
C ALA A 154 -12.14 2.33 1.16
N PHE A 155 -10.99 1.70 1.44
CA PHE A 155 -10.90 0.59 2.40
C PHE A 155 -11.35 1.00 3.82
N THR A 156 -10.94 2.17 4.29
CA THR A 156 -11.37 2.64 5.62
C THR A 156 -12.87 2.91 5.70
N HIS A 157 -13.46 3.42 4.62
CA HIS A 157 -14.89 3.68 4.54
C HIS A 157 -15.70 2.38 4.48
N GLU A 158 -15.25 1.38 3.73
CA GLU A 158 -15.91 0.06 3.71
C GLU A 158 -15.98 -0.56 5.11
N ARG A 159 -14.87 -0.50 5.87
CA ARG A 159 -14.86 -0.95 7.26
C ARG A 159 -15.82 -0.15 8.16
N GLN A 160 -15.94 1.16 7.94
CA GLN A 160 -16.89 1.99 8.69
C GLN A 160 -18.34 1.61 8.38
N LEU A 161 -18.67 1.34 7.11
CA LEU A 161 -20.00 0.88 6.72
C LEU A 161 -20.35 -0.45 7.38
N GLU A 162 -19.43 -1.41 7.40
CA GLU A 162 -19.66 -2.70 8.07
C GLU A 162 -19.90 -2.54 9.57
N SER A 163 -19.14 -1.65 10.23
CA SER A 163 -19.35 -1.32 11.64
C SER A 163 -20.70 -0.65 11.90
N ILE A 164 -21.15 0.22 10.98
CA ILE A 164 -22.47 0.86 11.05
C ILE A 164 -23.57 -0.21 10.89
N ASP A 165 -23.43 -1.12 9.94
CA ASP A 165 -24.42 -2.17 9.70
C ASP A 165 -24.55 -3.12 10.89
N GLU A 166 -23.44 -3.50 11.51
CA GLU A 166 -23.44 -4.28 12.74
C GLU A 166 -24.17 -3.54 13.87
N THR A 167 -23.84 -2.26 14.07
CA THR A 167 -24.49 -1.39 15.05
C THR A 167 -25.98 -1.28 14.78
N MET A 168 -26.38 -1.11 13.52
CA MET A 168 -27.77 -1.06 13.10
C MET A 168 -28.49 -2.38 13.38
N GLY A 169 -27.81 -3.52 13.21
CA GLY A 169 -28.33 -4.84 13.59
C GLY A 169 -28.64 -4.95 15.08
N TYR A 170 -27.75 -4.46 15.94
CA TYR A 170 -28.00 -4.39 17.38
C TYR A 170 -29.20 -3.50 17.73
N TRP A 171 -29.27 -2.30 17.15
CA TRP A 171 -30.40 -1.39 17.38
C TRP A 171 -31.74 -1.96 16.89
N LYS A 172 -31.75 -2.63 15.74
CA LYS A 172 -32.95 -3.33 15.24
C LYS A 172 -33.41 -4.41 16.22
N SER A 173 -32.48 -5.21 16.73
CA SER A 173 -32.77 -6.26 17.72
C SER A 173 -33.28 -5.68 19.04
N LEU A 174 -32.68 -4.58 19.51
CA LEU A 174 -33.10 -3.88 20.73
C LEU A 174 -34.52 -3.31 20.58
N ASN A 175 -34.82 -2.67 19.45
CA ASN A 175 -36.15 -2.15 19.15
C ASN A 175 -37.20 -3.28 19.09
N GLU A 176 -36.84 -4.45 18.55
CA GLU A 176 -37.73 -5.60 18.57
C GLU A 176 -38.00 -6.10 20.00
N LEU A 177 -36.97 -6.16 20.85
CA LEU A 177 -37.11 -6.51 22.26
C LEU A 177 -37.96 -5.50 23.02
N GLU A 178 -37.82 -4.21 22.71
CA GLU A 178 -38.63 -3.14 23.30
C GLU A 178 -40.11 -3.30 22.94
N LYS A 179 -40.43 -3.51 21.66
CA LYS A 179 -41.80 -3.82 21.22
C LYS A 179 -42.37 -5.06 21.91
N ARG A 180 -41.57 -6.12 22.06
CA ARG A 180 -41.98 -7.33 22.78
C ARG A 180 -42.22 -7.04 24.27
N LYS A 181 -41.34 -6.27 24.92
CA LYS A 181 -41.50 -5.84 26.31
C LYS A 181 -42.76 -4.98 26.50
N GLU A 182 -43.04 -4.05 25.60
CA GLU A 182 -44.26 -3.23 25.64
C GLU A 182 -45.51 -4.09 25.46
N ALA A 183 -45.50 -5.04 24.53
CA ALA A 183 -46.61 -5.96 24.33
C ALA A 183 -46.89 -6.80 25.59
N ILE A 184 -45.83 -7.38 26.19
CA ILE A 184 -45.95 -8.13 27.45
C ILE A 184 -46.40 -7.21 28.58
N SER A 185 -45.81 -6.02 28.73
CA SER A 185 -46.20 -5.05 29.76
C SER A 185 -47.67 -4.65 29.62
N LYS A 186 -48.18 -4.51 28.39
CA LYS A 186 -49.59 -4.25 28.14
C LYS A 186 -50.48 -5.43 28.53
N ILE A 187 -50.06 -6.66 28.23
CA ILE A 187 -50.77 -7.87 28.64
C ILE A 187 -50.79 -7.97 30.17
N VAL A 188 -49.65 -7.80 30.84
CA VAL A 188 -49.55 -7.83 32.31
C VAL A 188 -50.45 -6.78 32.94
N LYS A 189 -50.42 -5.53 32.47
CA LYS A 189 -51.33 -4.48 32.94
C LYS A 189 -52.80 -4.83 32.74
N ASN A 190 -53.16 -5.46 31.63
CA ASN A 190 -54.54 -5.88 31.38
C ASN A 190 -54.96 -7.03 32.32
N VAL A 191 -54.09 -8.01 32.54
CA VAL A 191 -54.35 -9.13 33.47
C VAL A 191 -54.45 -8.62 34.92
N GLU A 192 -53.59 -7.69 35.32
CA GLU A 192 -53.62 -7.06 36.64
C GLU A 192 -54.91 -6.22 36.84
N MET A 193 -55.38 -5.52 35.80
CA MET A 193 -56.68 -4.85 35.83
C MET A 193 -57.87 -5.83 35.85
N GLU A 194 -57.77 -7.01 35.22
CA GLU A 194 -58.81 -8.05 35.31
C GLU A 194 -58.83 -8.71 36.69
N TYR A 195 -57.65 -9.02 37.27
CA TYR A 195 -57.50 -9.57 38.61
C TYR A 195 -58.05 -8.62 39.69
N ASN A 196 -57.69 -7.33 39.65
CA ASN A 196 -58.24 -6.33 40.59
C ASN A 196 -59.76 -6.12 40.41
N LYS A 197 -60.30 -6.38 39.22
CA LYS A 197 -61.75 -6.29 38.95
C LYS A 197 -62.51 -7.54 39.40
N GLU A 198 -61.84 -8.68 39.52
CA GLU A 198 -62.38 -9.90 40.12
C GLU A 198 -62.28 -9.86 41.65
N GLU A 199 -61.22 -9.28 42.23
CA GLU A 199 -61.10 -9.03 43.68
C GLU A 199 -62.12 -8.01 44.23
N GLU A 200 -62.55 -7.01 43.45
CA GLU A 200 -63.69 -6.14 43.84
C GLU A 200 -65.05 -6.87 43.88
N LYS A 201 -65.10 -8.17 43.52
CA LYS A 201 -66.31 -9.01 43.58
C LYS A 201 -66.30 -10.07 44.69
N GLU A 202 -65.19 -10.27 45.38
CA GLU A 202 -65.11 -11.09 46.60
C GLU A 202 -64.48 -10.27 47.72
N GLU A 203 -65.32 -9.48 48.39
CA GLU A 203 -65.00 -8.97 49.72
C GLU A 203 -64.92 -10.16 50.69
N SER A 204 -63.72 -10.69 50.88
CA SER A 204 -63.37 -11.53 52.03
C SER A 204 -61.94 -11.24 52.47
N ASP A 205 -61.86 -10.45 53.54
CA ASP A 205 -60.84 -10.40 54.59
C ASP A 205 -59.92 -11.63 54.63
N ASP A 206 -58.60 -11.44 54.45
CA ASP A 206 -57.52 -12.03 55.26
C ASP A 206 -56.12 -11.86 54.61
N GLU A 207 -55.33 -10.96 55.22
CA GLU A 207 -53.86 -10.93 55.39
C GLU A 207 -52.90 -10.77 54.18
N ASP A 208 -52.39 -9.55 54.04
CA ASP A 208 -51.25 -9.09 53.23
C ASP A 208 -50.00 -10.00 53.35
N LEU A 209 -49.70 -10.76 52.30
CA LEU A 209 -48.37 -11.34 52.07
C LEU A 209 -47.63 -10.52 51.00
N GLU A 210 -46.95 -9.47 51.46
CA GLU A 210 -45.99 -8.68 50.69
C GLU A 210 -44.79 -9.57 50.31
N ILE A 211 -44.88 -10.27 49.16
CA ILE A 211 -43.74 -10.94 48.55
C ILE A 211 -42.81 -9.88 47.98
N ASP A 212 -41.78 -9.56 48.76
CA ASP A 212 -40.68 -8.65 48.43
C ASP A 212 -39.83 -9.25 47.29
N PHE A 213 -40.18 -8.89 46.05
CA PHE A 213 -39.50 -9.30 44.81
C PHE A 213 -38.22 -8.47 44.52
N GLU A 214 -37.81 -7.58 45.44
CA GLU A 214 -36.64 -6.69 45.28
C GLU A 214 -35.29 -7.41 45.50
N GLY A 215 -35.31 -8.68 45.94
CA GLY A 215 -34.13 -9.47 46.29
C GLY A 215 -33.36 -10.14 45.14
N ASP A 216 -33.90 -10.17 43.92
CA ASP A 216 -33.43 -11.09 42.86
C ASP A 216 -32.41 -10.48 41.87
N ASN A 217 -31.62 -9.50 42.32
CA ASN A 217 -30.46 -9.05 41.54
C ASN A 217 -29.24 -9.94 41.83
N TRP A 218 -29.15 -11.08 41.14
CA TRP A 218 -28.04 -12.05 41.27
C TRP A 218 -26.65 -11.47 40.96
N ARG A 219 -26.55 -10.30 40.30
CA ARG A 219 -25.30 -9.56 40.12
C ARG A 219 -24.77 -8.88 41.39
N SER A 220 -25.62 -8.69 42.40
CA SER A 220 -25.24 -8.12 43.69
C SER A 220 -24.72 -9.17 44.67
N ARG A 221 -24.84 -10.45 44.34
CA ARG A 221 -24.36 -11.56 45.15
C ARG A 221 -22.84 -11.65 45.03
N LYS A 222 -22.12 -10.93 45.89
CA LYS A 222 -20.69 -11.15 46.12
C LYS A 222 -20.51 -12.57 46.66
N ILE A 223 -20.17 -13.49 45.76
CA ILE A 223 -19.67 -14.80 46.11
C ILE A 223 -18.27 -14.55 46.67
N PHE A 224 -18.14 -14.63 48.00
CA PHE A 224 -16.87 -14.59 48.70
C PHE A 224 -16.24 -15.99 48.73
#